data_AF-A0A524GA96-F1
#
_entry.id   AF-A0A524GA96-F1
#
_cell.length_a   1.000
_cell.length_b   1.000
_cell.length_c   1.000
_cell.angle_alpha   90.00
_cell.angle_beta   90.00
_cell.angle_gamma   90.00
#
_symmetry.space_group_name_H-M   'P 1'
#
loop_
_entity.id
_entity.type
_entity.pdbx_description
1 polymer ?
#
loop_
_entity_poly.entity_id
_entity_poly.type
_entity_poly.pdbx_seq_one_letter_code
_entity_poly.pdbx_strand_id
1 'polypeptide(L)'
;MDEIIIRYWSPHGRQEETKFHCGHSKIDLVMRAAKRVDLSNLKECTELVSIDLSNNMLEELNLSPLLNCMKLRDIRLKNNHLKELDLWPLVNCASLGNIELSENRIQGIDLSPVFLRARVRMDSSVVIQADFILRYIFTHEELAERFNLVRPDGAPWHAIPVIIWNNYKKKSDDMSWSTMMQRMQLLMKSIDEEKWYSCQRGLLLGLDIPELSGFDGNPMNLLDTADSIMSYKEARHAIYDRTLELLEHQFEDEGPTLFLDIEKMKNTRASKLIPRIVELRRNEIEDTTIPIKGSKAFLKPLWLTHYGYTMLKVLDMGLTTDLTNLQLIKSSFSELGFTIRTKEVQVVHESFDSKGSQSMQQYVFNQISGCYDYHQLPSSIG
;
A
#
# COMPACT_ATOMS: atom_id res chain seq x y z
N MET A 1 12.53 27.37 -29.88
CA MET A 1 12.14 26.78 -28.58
C MET A 1 12.06 27.93 -27.61
N ASP A 2 10.95 28.03 -26.90
CA ASP A 2 10.69 29.16 -26.03
C ASP A 2 11.66 29.16 -24.84
N GLU A 3 12.25 30.32 -24.58
CA GLU A 3 13.12 30.54 -23.42
C GLU A 3 12.25 30.59 -22.17
N ILE A 4 12.64 29.85 -21.14
CA ILE A 4 12.05 29.93 -19.81
C ILE A 4 13.08 30.50 -18.84
N ILE A 5 12.63 31.30 -17.88
CA ILE A 5 13.50 31.92 -16.88
C ILE A 5 13.14 31.34 -15.52
N ILE A 6 14.15 30.84 -14.79
CA ILE A 6 13.98 30.42 -13.40
C ILE A 6 14.66 31.46 -12.51
N ARG A 7 13.89 32.01 -11.58
CA ARG A 7 14.34 33.03 -10.64
C ARG A 7 14.55 32.43 -9.26
N TYR A 8 15.56 32.90 -8.56
CA TYR A 8 15.87 32.48 -7.20
C TYR A 8 16.40 33.65 -6.38
N TRP A 9 16.20 33.57 -5.07
CA TRP A 9 16.53 34.65 -4.14
C TRP A 9 17.48 34.13 -3.06
N SER A 10 18.58 34.84 -2.84
CA SER A 10 19.52 34.57 -1.74
C SER A 10 18.91 34.95 -0.37
N PRO A 11 19.52 34.53 0.76
CA PRO A 11 19.07 34.92 2.10
C PRO A 11 19.03 36.44 2.32
N HIS A 12 19.84 37.20 1.58
CA HIS A 12 19.91 38.65 1.66
C HIS A 12 18.93 39.36 0.70
N GLY A 13 18.04 38.61 0.04
CA GLY A 13 17.03 39.16 -0.86
C GLY A 13 17.52 39.47 -2.28
N ARG A 14 18.81 39.28 -2.58
CA ARG A 14 19.31 39.40 -3.96
C ARG A 14 18.63 38.36 -4.84
N GLN A 15 17.99 38.83 -5.91
CA GLN A 15 17.41 38.00 -6.95
C GLN A 15 18.46 37.70 -8.01
N GLU A 16 18.52 36.45 -8.43
CA GLU A 16 19.29 35.96 -9.55
C GLU A 16 18.37 35.14 -10.47
N GLU A 17 18.79 34.95 -11.71
CA GLU A 17 18.02 34.20 -12.68
C GLU A 17 18.93 33.38 -13.61
N THR A 18 18.41 32.24 -14.05
CA THR A 18 19.04 31.39 -15.04
C THR A 18 18.04 31.12 -16.15
N LYS A 19 18.49 31.28 -17.40
CA LYS A 19 17.70 31.01 -18.59
C LYS A 19 17.86 29.56 -19.00
N PHE A 20 16.74 28.93 -19.34
CA PHE A 20 16.64 27.58 -19.90
C PHE A 20 15.71 27.62 -21.12
N HIS A 21 15.51 26.48 -21.76
CA HIS A 21 14.53 26.30 -22.83
C HIS A 21 13.50 25.27 -22.39
N CYS A 22 12.26 25.41 -22.87
CA CYS A 22 11.19 24.45 -22.60
C CYS A 22 11.51 23.01 -23.05
N GLY A 23 12.41 22.84 -24.03
CA GLY A 23 12.89 21.53 -24.48
C GLY A 23 14.01 20.92 -23.64
N HIS A 24 14.49 21.57 -22.57
CA HIS A 24 15.55 21.01 -21.74
C HIS A 24 15.06 19.79 -20.95
N SER A 25 15.82 18.70 -21.06
CA SER A 25 15.59 17.49 -20.26
C SER A 25 16.21 17.55 -18.86
N LYS A 26 17.08 18.52 -18.59
CA LYS A 26 17.74 18.68 -17.29
C LYS A 26 17.78 20.14 -16.87
N ILE A 27 17.44 20.38 -15.61
CA ILE A 27 17.55 21.68 -14.95
C ILE A 27 18.49 21.52 -13.76
N ASP A 28 19.64 22.19 -13.81
CA ASP A 28 20.66 22.16 -12.76
C ASP A 28 20.83 23.56 -12.16
N LEU A 29 20.46 23.68 -10.89
CA LEU A 29 20.54 24.88 -10.07
C LEU A 29 21.23 24.57 -8.73
N VAL A 30 22.24 23.70 -8.76
CA VAL A 30 23.06 23.33 -7.60
C VAL A 30 23.92 24.51 -7.13
N MET A 31 24.12 24.63 -5.81
CA MET A 31 25.06 25.60 -5.19
C MET A 31 24.79 27.06 -5.58
N ARG A 32 23.52 27.47 -5.66
CA ARG A 32 23.12 28.85 -5.99
C ARG A 32 22.94 29.75 -4.78
N ALA A 33 23.19 29.22 -3.57
CA ALA A 33 22.88 29.90 -2.32
C ALA A 33 21.44 30.43 -2.27
N ALA A 34 20.50 29.71 -2.91
CA ALA A 34 19.10 30.12 -3.00
C ALA A 34 18.34 29.77 -1.72
N LYS A 35 17.66 30.75 -1.12
CA LYS A 35 16.68 30.56 -0.05
C LYS A 35 15.27 30.30 -0.58
N ARG A 36 14.96 30.82 -1.78
CA ARG A 36 13.69 30.61 -2.50
C ARG A 36 13.96 30.44 -3.99
N VAL A 37 13.11 29.68 -4.67
CA VAL A 37 13.14 29.46 -6.12
C VAL A 37 11.72 29.47 -6.67
N ASP A 38 11.53 30.11 -7.83
CA ASP A 38 10.27 30.11 -8.57
C ASP A 38 10.36 29.16 -9.76
N LEU A 39 9.68 28.02 -9.64
CA LEU A 39 9.62 26.98 -10.66
C LEU A 39 8.43 27.14 -11.63
N SER A 40 7.64 28.22 -11.56
CA SER A 40 6.36 28.34 -12.27
C SER A 40 6.47 28.12 -13.79
N ASN A 41 7.60 28.46 -14.40
CA ASN A 41 7.84 28.29 -15.83
C ASN A 41 8.21 26.85 -16.23
N LEU A 42 8.46 25.94 -15.27
CA LEU A 42 8.70 24.53 -15.56
C LEU A 42 7.48 23.76 -16.03
N LYS A 43 6.26 24.32 -15.86
CA LYS A 43 5.03 23.75 -16.44
C LYS A 43 5.10 23.56 -17.96
N GLU A 44 5.99 24.31 -18.63
CA GLU A 44 6.22 24.27 -20.07
C GLU A 44 7.28 23.23 -20.47
N CYS A 45 8.01 22.65 -19.51
CA CYS A 45 9.09 21.69 -19.75
C CYS A 45 8.59 20.24 -19.73
N THR A 46 7.79 19.86 -20.73
CA THR A 46 7.24 18.50 -20.85
C THR A 46 8.30 17.42 -21.11
N GLU A 47 9.47 17.82 -21.60
CA GLU A 47 10.64 16.96 -21.83
C GLU A 47 11.55 16.80 -20.60
N LEU A 48 11.22 17.43 -19.47
CA LEU A 48 12.03 17.41 -18.27
C LEU A 48 12.17 15.98 -17.71
N VAL A 49 13.42 15.54 -17.56
CA VAL A 49 13.82 14.24 -17.01
C VAL A 49 14.42 14.37 -15.62
N SER A 50 15.18 15.43 -15.35
CA SER A 50 15.78 15.63 -14.02
C SER A 50 15.85 17.09 -13.60
N ILE A 51 15.58 17.34 -12.32
CA ILE A 51 15.82 18.63 -11.67
C ILE A 51 16.75 18.45 -10.46
N ASP A 52 17.77 19.30 -10.38
CA ASP A 52 18.72 19.32 -9.27
C ASP A 52 18.77 20.72 -8.63
N LEU A 53 18.35 20.80 -7.38
CA LEU A 53 18.36 21.98 -6.53
C LEU A 53 19.22 21.75 -5.28
N SER A 54 20.14 20.78 -5.32
CA SER A 54 20.94 20.40 -4.16
C SER A 54 21.91 21.51 -3.72
N ASN A 55 22.31 21.48 -2.44
CA ASN A 55 23.26 22.42 -1.85
C ASN A 55 22.80 23.88 -1.97
N ASN A 56 21.55 24.13 -1.64
CA ASN A 56 20.98 25.46 -1.52
C ASN A 56 20.56 25.69 -0.06
N MET A 57 19.76 26.72 0.20
CA MET A 57 19.22 27.06 1.52
C MET A 57 17.69 27.11 1.45
N LEU A 58 17.06 26.31 0.58
CA LEU A 58 15.63 26.34 0.35
C LEU A 58 14.89 25.97 1.64
N GLU A 59 14.03 26.86 2.11
CA GLU A 59 13.19 26.62 3.30
C GLU A 59 11.81 26.08 2.92
N GLU A 60 11.35 26.41 1.71
CA GLU A 60 10.07 26.03 1.12
C GLU A 60 10.28 25.74 -0.37
N LEU A 61 9.48 24.82 -0.92
CA LEU A 61 9.51 24.49 -2.34
C LEU A 61 8.12 24.06 -2.82
N ASN A 62 7.63 24.74 -3.87
CA ASN A 62 6.39 24.35 -4.54
C ASN A 62 6.70 23.48 -5.77
N LEU A 63 6.24 22.22 -5.73
CA LEU A 63 6.39 21.27 -6.83
C LEU A 63 5.21 21.26 -7.83
N SER A 64 4.16 22.06 -7.62
CA SER A 64 3.00 22.12 -8.53
C SER A 64 3.34 22.39 -10.00
N PRO A 65 4.40 23.16 -10.35
CA PRO A 65 4.79 23.33 -11.75
C PRO A 65 5.30 22.06 -12.43
N LEU A 66 5.65 21.00 -11.68
CA LEU A 66 6.15 19.73 -12.22
C LEU A 66 5.03 18.74 -12.58
N LEU A 67 3.76 19.07 -12.32
CA LEU A 67 2.60 18.19 -12.50
C LEU A 67 2.54 17.54 -13.90
N ASN A 68 2.93 18.27 -14.95
CA ASN A 68 2.88 17.83 -16.34
C ASN A 68 4.20 17.23 -16.85
N CYS A 69 5.24 17.15 -16.02
CA CYS A 69 6.54 16.60 -16.39
C CYS A 69 6.50 15.06 -16.31
N MET A 70 5.75 14.42 -17.22
CA MET A 70 5.51 12.96 -17.21
C MET A 70 6.78 12.12 -17.45
N LYS A 71 7.82 12.75 -18.03
CA LYS A 71 9.14 12.15 -18.27
C LYS A 71 10.11 12.31 -17.09
N LEU A 72 9.71 13.00 -16.02
CA LEU A 72 10.55 13.25 -14.85
C LEU A 72 10.94 11.93 -14.18
N ARG A 73 12.24 11.73 -13.97
CA ARG A 73 12.84 10.52 -13.38
C ARG A 73 13.57 10.81 -12.07
N ASP A 74 14.19 11.98 -11.96
CA ASP A 74 15.06 12.32 -10.84
C ASP A 74 14.76 13.72 -10.29
N ILE A 75 14.52 13.79 -8.99
CA ILE A 75 14.43 15.06 -8.23
C ILE A 75 15.49 15.03 -7.14
N ARG A 76 16.41 16.01 -7.15
CA ARG A 76 17.45 16.12 -6.12
C ARG A 76 17.32 17.42 -5.34
N LEU A 77 17.06 17.30 -4.04
CA LEU A 77 16.87 18.40 -3.09
C LEU A 77 17.84 18.28 -1.91
N LYS A 78 18.92 17.51 -2.07
CA LYS A 78 19.91 17.24 -1.02
C LYS A 78 20.45 18.54 -0.42
N ASN A 79 20.70 18.57 0.89
CA ASN A 79 21.40 19.67 1.55
C ASN A 79 20.69 21.01 1.32
N ASN A 80 19.48 21.09 1.88
CA ASN A 80 18.62 22.27 1.90
C ASN A 80 18.07 22.46 3.33
N HIS A 81 17.09 23.33 3.51
CA HIS A 81 16.49 23.64 4.82
C HIS A 81 14.98 23.38 4.85
N LEU A 82 14.48 22.51 3.97
CA LEU A 82 13.06 22.19 3.84
C LEU A 82 12.57 21.56 5.14
N LYS A 83 11.47 22.08 5.67
CA LYS A 83 10.78 21.52 6.86
C LYS A 83 9.62 20.63 6.49
N GLU A 84 9.02 20.90 5.34
CA GLU A 84 7.90 20.19 4.75
C GLU A 84 8.07 20.19 3.23
N LEU A 85 7.44 19.21 2.57
CA LEU A 85 7.41 19.10 1.13
C LEU A 85 6.16 18.32 0.71
N ASP A 86 5.31 18.94 -0.11
CA ASP A 86 4.16 18.25 -0.70
C ASP A 86 4.59 17.52 -1.98
N LEU A 87 4.45 16.19 -1.97
CA LEU A 87 4.77 15.32 -3.10
C LEU A 87 3.55 15.03 -4.00
N TRP A 88 2.34 15.46 -3.63
CA TRP A 88 1.13 15.18 -4.43
C TRP A 88 1.17 15.70 -5.87
N PRO A 89 1.84 16.81 -6.20
CA PRO A 89 2.07 17.20 -7.59
C PRO A 89 2.77 16.14 -8.45
N LEU A 90 3.47 15.17 -7.84
CA LEU A 90 4.23 14.13 -8.54
C LEU A 90 3.45 12.85 -8.80
N VAL A 91 2.19 12.74 -8.35
CA VAL A 91 1.40 11.49 -8.42
C VAL A 91 1.22 10.95 -9.85
N ASN A 92 1.28 11.81 -10.86
CA ASN A 92 1.16 11.42 -12.26
C ASN A 92 2.51 11.21 -12.96
N CYS A 93 3.64 11.52 -12.32
CA CYS A 93 4.98 11.30 -12.88
C CYS A 93 5.31 9.80 -12.88
N ALA A 94 4.76 9.04 -13.84
CA ALA A 94 4.91 7.59 -13.95
C ALA A 94 6.38 7.14 -14.13
N SER A 95 7.23 8.00 -14.69
CA SER A 95 8.66 7.72 -14.88
C SER A 95 9.52 8.02 -13.65
N LEU A 96 8.95 8.58 -12.57
CA LEU A 96 9.73 9.05 -11.42
C LEU A 96 10.36 7.86 -10.70
N GLY A 97 11.69 7.81 -10.71
CA GLY A 97 12.47 6.69 -10.17
C GLY A 97 13.22 7.05 -8.90
N ASN A 98 13.70 8.30 -8.75
CA ASN A 98 14.51 8.70 -7.62
C ASN A 98 14.13 10.08 -7.09
N ILE A 99 14.05 10.19 -5.76
CA ILE A 99 13.93 11.45 -5.02
C ILE A 99 15.00 11.46 -3.93
N GLU A 100 15.84 12.49 -3.92
CA GLU A 100 16.86 12.70 -2.91
C GLU A 100 16.49 13.88 -2.01
N LEU A 101 16.27 13.59 -0.73
CA LEU A 101 15.81 14.53 0.30
C LEU A 101 16.76 14.60 1.52
N SER A 102 17.87 13.86 1.53
CA SER A 102 18.79 13.87 2.68
C SER A 102 19.39 15.25 2.95
N GLU A 103 19.86 15.43 4.19
CA GLU A 103 20.41 16.69 4.69
C GLU A 103 19.39 17.84 4.57
N ASN A 104 18.16 17.59 5.03
CA ASN A 104 17.11 18.62 5.15
C ASN A 104 16.67 18.78 6.61
N ARG A 105 15.54 19.47 6.85
CA ARG A 105 14.92 19.63 8.18
C ARG A 105 13.51 19.05 8.22
N ILE A 106 13.23 18.11 7.31
CA ILE A 106 11.93 17.46 7.18
C ILE A 106 11.69 16.60 8.41
N GLN A 107 10.61 16.85 9.13
CA GLN A 107 10.25 16.04 10.31
C GLN A 107 9.36 14.85 9.92
N GLY A 108 8.48 15.05 8.94
CA GLY A 108 7.68 13.98 8.39
C GLY A 108 7.30 14.24 6.94
N ILE A 109 7.02 13.16 6.21
CA ILE A 109 6.71 13.23 4.79
C ILE A 109 5.65 12.20 4.41
N ASP A 110 4.68 12.63 3.59
CA ASP A 110 3.70 11.74 2.98
C ASP A 110 4.24 11.18 1.66
N LEU A 111 4.61 9.90 1.66
CA LEU A 111 5.14 9.22 0.49
C LEU A 111 4.05 8.64 -0.42
N SER A 112 2.77 8.70 -0.04
CA SER A 112 1.65 8.15 -0.83
C SER A 112 1.75 8.40 -2.34
N PRO A 113 1.91 9.64 -2.84
CA PRO A 113 1.88 9.91 -4.28
C PRO A 113 3.03 9.28 -5.08
N VAL A 114 4.14 8.94 -4.41
CA VAL A 114 5.35 8.38 -5.06
C VAL A 114 5.67 6.95 -4.62
N PHE A 115 4.88 6.41 -3.68
CA PHE A 115 5.13 5.16 -2.97
C PHE A 115 5.41 3.98 -3.91
N LEU A 116 4.58 3.83 -4.95
CA LEU A 116 4.62 2.67 -5.85
C LEU A 116 5.82 2.69 -6.82
N ARG A 117 6.38 3.87 -7.10
CA ARG A 117 7.27 4.07 -8.25
C ARG A 117 8.68 4.54 -7.89
N ALA A 118 8.80 5.41 -6.89
CA ALA A 118 10.05 6.09 -6.61
C ALA A 118 10.82 5.45 -5.47
N ARG A 119 12.14 5.41 -5.63
CA ARG A 119 13.08 5.28 -4.51
C ARG A 119 13.27 6.66 -3.89
N VAL A 120 13.19 6.74 -2.57
CA VAL A 120 13.34 8.00 -1.83
C VAL A 120 14.48 7.85 -0.84
N ARG A 121 15.48 8.72 -0.94
CA ARG A 121 16.57 8.81 0.03
C ARG A 121 16.33 9.98 0.97
N MET A 122 16.38 9.75 2.28
CA MET A 122 16.08 10.76 3.30
C MET A 122 16.78 10.48 4.62
N ASP A 123 16.85 11.48 5.50
CA ASP A 123 17.48 11.33 6.81
C ASP A 123 16.71 10.32 7.69
N SER A 124 17.42 9.52 8.49
CA SER A 124 16.85 8.45 9.31
C SER A 124 15.92 8.94 10.42
N SER A 125 15.89 10.24 10.69
CA SER A 125 14.97 10.89 11.63
C SER A 125 13.61 11.25 11.04
N VAL A 126 13.45 11.16 9.70
CA VAL A 126 12.20 11.55 9.03
C VAL A 126 11.11 10.52 9.34
N VAL A 127 9.96 11.01 9.82
CA VAL A 127 8.77 10.20 10.02
C VAL A 127 8.07 9.99 8.68
N ILE A 128 7.98 8.74 8.22
CA ILE A 128 7.31 8.41 6.96
C ILE A 128 5.82 8.18 7.21
N GLN A 129 4.98 8.80 6.39
CA GLN A 129 3.54 8.56 6.32
C GLN A 129 3.16 8.02 4.95
N ALA A 130 2.14 7.18 4.89
CA ALA A 130 1.55 6.72 3.65
C ALA A 130 0.06 6.37 3.81
N ASP A 131 -0.67 6.41 2.70
CA ASP A 131 -2.07 6.02 2.62
C ASP A 131 -2.25 4.54 2.99
N PHE A 132 -3.30 4.24 3.77
CA PHE A 132 -3.53 2.89 4.29
C PHE A 132 -3.78 1.85 3.18
N ILE A 133 -4.29 2.26 2.01
CA ILE A 133 -4.44 1.34 0.87
C ILE A 133 -3.10 0.75 0.40
N LEU A 134 -1.98 1.41 0.73
CA LEU A 134 -0.64 0.99 0.33
C LEU A 134 0.00 0.00 1.33
N ARG A 135 -0.67 -0.27 2.46
CA ARG A 135 -0.11 -0.98 3.62
C ARG A 135 0.48 -2.36 3.31
N TYR A 136 -0.14 -3.09 2.40
CA TYR A 136 0.23 -4.48 2.08
C TYR A 136 0.74 -4.64 0.65
N ILE A 137 1.12 -3.54 0.00
CA ILE A 137 1.59 -3.59 -1.39
C ILE A 137 3.02 -4.13 -1.44
N PHE A 138 3.89 -3.65 -0.55
CA PHE A 138 5.30 -4.03 -0.48
C PHE A 138 5.62 -4.81 0.79
N THR A 139 6.53 -5.76 0.64
CA THR A 139 7.21 -6.45 1.73
C THR A 139 8.24 -5.55 2.42
N HIS A 140 8.71 -5.94 3.60
CA HIS A 140 9.78 -5.24 4.32
C HIS A 140 11.05 -5.03 3.50
N GLU A 141 11.45 -6.04 2.73
CA GLU A 141 12.64 -5.98 1.88
C GLU A 141 12.45 -4.94 0.76
N GLU A 142 11.31 -4.98 0.06
CA GLU A 142 10.97 -4.00 -0.96
C GLU A 142 10.87 -2.57 -0.39
N LEU A 143 10.35 -2.41 0.83
CA LEU A 143 10.31 -1.12 1.51
C LEU A 143 11.72 -0.60 1.83
N ALA A 144 12.61 -1.47 2.32
CA ALA A 144 13.99 -1.12 2.61
C ALA A 144 14.79 -0.73 1.35
N GLU A 145 14.52 -1.38 0.21
CA GLU A 145 15.13 -1.02 -1.08
C GLU A 145 14.61 0.31 -1.65
N ARG A 146 13.34 0.64 -1.37
CA ARG A 146 12.67 1.83 -1.89
C ARG A 146 12.96 3.05 -1.05
N PHE A 147 12.89 2.95 0.27
CA PHE A 147 13.06 4.10 1.16
C PHE A 147 14.38 4.01 1.92
N ASN A 148 15.40 4.61 1.32
CA ASN A 148 16.77 4.57 1.79
C ASN A 148 16.99 5.62 2.88
N LEU A 149 17.10 5.16 4.12
CA LEU A 149 17.39 6.02 5.26
C LEU A 149 18.89 6.26 5.38
N VAL A 150 19.29 7.50 5.71
CA VAL A 150 20.70 7.85 5.94
C VAL A 150 20.90 8.52 7.28
N ARG A 151 22.04 8.22 7.90
CA ARG A 151 22.46 8.84 9.15
C ARG A 151 22.92 10.29 8.92
N PRO A 152 22.99 11.11 9.99
CA PRO A 152 23.52 12.48 9.91
C PRO A 152 24.96 12.58 9.38
N ASP A 153 25.75 11.51 9.48
CA ASP A 153 27.12 11.42 8.92
C ASP A 153 27.15 10.95 7.45
N GLY A 154 25.99 10.75 6.83
CA GLY A 154 25.82 10.31 5.45
C GLY A 154 25.91 8.80 5.23
N ALA A 155 26.19 8.01 6.28
CA ALA A 155 26.24 6.55 6.17
C ALA A 155 24.83 5.95 6.00
N PRO A 156 24.68 4.81 5.29
CA PRO A 156 23.40 4.12 5.19
C PRO A 156 22.86 3.71 6.57
N TRP A 157 21.55 3.85 6.75
CA TRP A 157 20.83 3.31 7.91
C TRP A 157 20.05 2.07 7.46
N HIS A 158 20.45 0.91 7.97
CA HIS A 158 19.94 -0.39 7.50
C HIS A 158 18.62 -0.84 8.15
N ALA A 159 18.03 -0.04 9.05
CA ALA A 159 16.75 -0.42 9.64
C ALA A 159 15.61 -0.25 8.63
N ILE A 160 14.61 -1.13 8.74
CA ILE A 160 13.39 -1.03 7.93
C ILE A 160 12.68 0.29 8.26
N PRO A 161 12.31 1.08 7.25
CA PRO A 161 11.56 2.32 7.45
C PRO A 161 10.21 2.03 8.11
N VAL A 162 9.97 2.61 9.29
CA VAL A 162 8.68 2.53 9.96
C VAL A 162 7.72 3.52 9.31
N ILE A 163 6.61 3.01 8.78
CA ILE A 163 5.59 3.81 8.11
C ILE A 163 4.40 4.01 9.05
N ILE A 164 4.00 5.26 9.24
CA ILE A 164 2.75 5.61 9.89
C ILE A 164 1.64 5.59 8.83
N TRP A 165 0.76 4.60 8.91
CA TRP A 165 -0.35 4.47 7.99
C TRP A 165 -1.46 5.46 8.35
N ASN A 166 -1.91 6.22 7.35
CA ASN A 166 -2.90 7.28 7.53
C ASN A 166 -4.23 6.72 8.07
N ASN A 167 -4.64 7.16 9.26
CA ASN A 167 -5.97 6.88 9.80
C ASN A 167 -6.99 7.83 9.16
N TYR A 168 -7.92 7.32 8.34
CA TYR A 168 -8.83 8.18 7.58
C TYR A 168 -9.79 8.98 8.46
N LYS A 169 -10.25 8.41 9.59
CA LYS A 169 -11.08 9.14 10.54
C LYS A 169 -10.33 10.36 11.09
N LYS A 170 -9.07 10.21 11.50
CA LYS A 170 -8.24 11.33 11.96
C LYS A 170 -7.96 12.32 10.82
N LYS A 171 -7.65 11.83 9.61
CA LYS A 171 -7.42 12.69 8.45
C LYS A 171 -8.67 13.47 8.02
N SER A 172 -9.87 12.98 8.34
CA SER A 172 -11.13 13.68 8.02
C SER A 172 -11.33 14.98 8.80
N ASP A 173 -10.56 15.20 9.88
CA ASP A 173 -10.54 16.46 10.62
C ASP A 173 -9.82 17.58 9.82
N ASP A 174 -8.85 17.19 8.98
CA ASP A 174 -7.96 18.11 8.24
C ASP A 174 -8.20 18.10 6.71
N MET A 175 -8.99 17.15 6.19
CA MET A 175 -9.17 16.94 4.75
C MET A 175 -10.61 16.50 4.44
N SER A 176 -11.21 17.09 3.41
CA SER A 176 -12.53 16.66 2.93
C SER A 176 -12.50 15.26 2.34
N TRP A 177 -13.64 14.57 2.41
CA TRP A 177 -13.82 13.28 1.74
C TRP A 177 -13.54 13.37 0.23
N SER A 178 -13.99 14.44 -0.44
CA SER A 178 -13.73 14.64 -1.88
C SER A 178 -12.24 14.57 -2.23
N THR A 179 -11.39 15.25 -1.47
CA THR A 179 -9.94 15.22 -1.68
C THR A 179 -9.35 13.85 -1.34
N MET A 180 -9.79 13.24 -0.23
CA MET A 180 -9.34 11.90 0.16
C MET A 180 -9.68 10.85 -0.90
N MET A 181 -10.92 10.84 -1.38
CA MET A 181 -11.40 9.95 -2.42
C MET A 181 -10.63 10.14 -3.73
N GLN A 182 -10.41 11.39 -4.16
CA GLN A 182 -9.63 11.67 -5.37
C GLN A 182 -8.20 11.11 -5.25
N ARG A 183 -7.57 11.29 -4.08
CA ARG A 183 -6.24 10.77 -3.77
C ARG A 183 -6.21 9.23 -3.80
N MET A 184 -7.18 8.57 -3.16
CA MET A 184 -7.33 7.11 -3.20
C MET A 184 -7.48 6.59 -4.63
N GLN A 185 -8.37 7.19 -5.43
CA GLN A 185 -8.61 6.78 -6.81
C GLN A 185 -7.37 6.95 -7.70
N LEU A 186 -6.58 8.01 -7.51
CA LEU A 186 -5.32 8.20 -8.25
C LEU A 186 -4.30 7.10 -7.92
N LEU A 187 -4.19 6.74 -6.64
CA LEU A 187 -3.29 5.68 -6.21
C LEU A 187 -3.76 4.30 -6.71
N MET A 188 -5.05 3.97 -6.53
CA MET A 188 -5.64 2.70 -6.96
C MET A 188 -5.47 2.44 -8.46
N LYS A 189 -5.59 3.47 -9.30
CA LYS A 189 -5.36 3.36 -10.75
C LYS A 189 -3.93 2.95 -11.15
N SER A 190 -2.97 3.11 -10.23
CA SER A 190 -1.57 2.73 -10.45
C SER A 190 -1.17 1.42 -9.77
N ILE A 191 -2.12 0.72 -9.15
CA ILE A 191 -1.89 -0.57 -8.49
C ILE A 191 -2.27 -1.70 -9.44
N ASP A 192 -1.32 -2.61 -9.68
CA ASP A 192 -1.52 -3.79 -10.51
C ASP A 192 -2.57 -4.76 -9.92
N GLU A 193 -3.25 -5.51 -10.79
CA GLU A 193 -4.34 -6.42 -10.39
C GLU A 193 -3.89 -7.49 -9.38
N GLU A 194 -2.63 -7.93 -9.48
CA GLU A 194 -2.00 -8.86 -8.54
C GLU A 194 -1.94 -8.32 -7.10
N LYS A 195 -2.16 -7.02 -6.89
CA LYS A 195 -2.14 -6.36 -5.57
C LYS A 195 -3.50 -5.81 -5.16
N TRP A 196 -4.57 -6.03 -5.93
CA TRP A 196 -5.92 -5.53 -5.63
C TRP A 196 -6.45 -5.97 -4.27
N TYR A 197 -6.28 -7.24 -3.89
CA TYR A 197 -6.72 -7.71 -2.57
C TYR A 197 -5.98 -6.99 -1.43
N SER A 198 -4.67 -6.76 -1.60
CA SER A 198 -3.87 -6.01 -0.64
C SER A 198 -4.35 -4.56 -0.50
N CYS A 199 -4.69 -3.92 -1.62
CA CYS A 199 -5.23 -2.56 -1.67
C CYS A 199 -6.62 -2.45 -1.01
N GLN A 200 -7.57 -3.31 -1.41
CA GLN A 200 -8.94 -3.27 -0.90
C GLN A 200 -8.98 -3.60 0.60
N ARG A 201 -8.13 -4.53 1.06
CA ARG A 201 -7.95 -4.83 2.48
C ARG A 201 -7.40 -3.62 3.24
N GLY A 202 -6.40 -2.93 2.68
CA GLY A 202 -5.89 -1.68 3.21
C GLY A 202 -6.98 -0.61 3.35
N LEU A 203 -7.81 -0.43 2.31
CA LEU A 203 -8.93 0.51 2.32
C LEU A 203 -9.93 0.21 3.45
N LEU A 204 -10.43 -1.03 3.53
CA LEU A 204 -11.42 -1.41 4.53
C LEU A 204 -10.88 -1.31 5.96
N LEU A 205 -9.61 -1.66 6.19
CA LEU A 205 -8.97 -1.46 7.50
C LEU A 205 -8.77 0.02 7.84
N GLY A 206 -8.33 0.83 6.87
CA GLY A 206 -8.16 2.27 7.06
C GLY A 206 -9.49 2.99 7.35
N LEU A 207 -10.59 2.49 6.79
CA LEU A 207 -11.96 2.95 7.05
C LEU A 207 -12.55 2.39 8.35
N ASP A 208 -11.81 1.57 9.10
CA ASP A 208 -12.28 0.91 10.32
C ASP A 208 -13.50 -0.01 10.05
N ILE A 209 -13.40 -0.82 8.99
CA ILE A 209 -14.38 -1.87 8.61
C ILE A 209 -13.64 -3.22 8.49
N PRO A 210 -12.95 -3.68 9.54
CA PRO A 210 -12.14 -4.90 9.46
C PRO A 210 -12.96 -6.17 9.20
N GLU A 211 -14.23 -6.19 9.61
CA GLU A 211 -15.09 -7.37 9.54
C GLU A 211 -15.46 -7.78 8.12
N LEU A 212 -15.45 -6.83 7.18
CA LEU A 212 -15.75 -7.07 5.76
C LEU A 212 -14.48 -7.23 4.91
N SER A 213 -13.30 -7.25 5.52
CA SER A 213 -11.99 -7.25 4.82
C SER A 213 -11.67 -8.55 4.06
N GLY A 214 -12.62 -9.48 3.97
CA GLY A 214 -12.55 -10.69 3.15
C GLY A 214 -13.14 -10.56 1.75
N PHE A 215 -13.67 -9.38 1.37
CA PHE A 215 -14.03 -9.11 -0.03
C PHE A 215 -12.82 -9.32 -0.93
N ASP A 216 -12.98 -9.97 -2.08
CA ASP A 216 -11.91 -10.33 -3.00
C ASP A 216 -12.24 -9.90 -4.42
N GLY A 217 -12.00 -8.63 -4.72
CA GLY A 217 -12.29 -8.05 -6.03
C GLY A 217 -11.60 -6.72 -6.26
N ASN A 218 -12.05 -6.02 -7.28
CA ASN A 218 -11.48 -4.72 -7.66
C ASN A 218 -11.73 -3.67 -6.55
N PRO A 219 -10.69 -3.05 -5.97
CA PRO A 219 -10.82 -2.05 -4.91
C PRO A 219 -11.63 -0.82 -5.33
N MET A 220 -11.66 -0.47 -6.62
CA MET A 220 -12.41 0.70 -7.11
C MET A 220 -13.92 0.53 -6.92
N ASN A 221 -14.44 -0.70 -7.04
CA ASN A 221 -15.88 -0.98 -6.89
C ASN A 221 -16.41 -0.67 -5.48
N LEU A 222 -15.52 -0.67 -4.48
CA LEU A 222 -15.88 -0.29 -3.10
C LEU A 222 -16.27 1.18 -2.99
N LEU A 223 -15.78 2.03 -3.91
CA LEU A 223 -16.01 3.47 -3.90
C LEU A 223 -17.20 3.91 -4.77
N ASP A 224 -17.84 3.00 -5.52
CA ASP A 224 -18.88 3.32 -6.52
C ASP A 224 -20.05 4.15 -5.97
N THR A 225 -20.41 3.93 -4.71
CA THR A 225 -21.57 4.56 -4.06
C THR A 225 -21.19 5.76 -3.18
N ALA A 226 -19.90 6.06 -3.03
CA ALA A 226 -19.41 7.09 -2.14
C ALA A 226 -19.19 8.41 -2.90
N ASP A 227 -20.23 9.23 -3.03
CA ASP A 227 -20.14 10.50 -3.76
C ASP A 227 -19.15 11.49 -3.12
N SER A 228 -18.46 12.27 -3.95
CA SER A 228 -17.58 13.36 -3.55
C SER A 228 -18.20 14.40 -2.61
N ILE A 229 -19.52 14.62 -2.67
CA ILE A 229 -20.22 15.62 -1.83
C ILE A 229 -20.50 15.11 -0.41
N MET A 230 -20.33 13.81 -0.16
CA MET A 230 -20.59 13.20 1.15
C MET A 230 -19.57 13.67 2.19
N SER A 231 -20.00 13.69 3.46
CA SER A 231 -19.07 13.68 4.59
C SER A 231 -18.33 12.35 4.68
N TYR A 232 -17.18 12.31 5.38
CA TYR A 232 -16.45 11.08 5.65
C TYR A 232 -17.33 9.98 6.27
N LYS A 233 -18.23 10.36 7.19
CA LYS A 233 -19.12 9.41 7.86
C LYS A 233 -20.16 8.81 6.91
N GLU A 234 -20.75 9.63 6.04
CA GLU A 234 -21.70 9.18 5.02
C GLU A 234 -21.03 8.28 3.99
N ALA A 235 -19.87 8.70 3.48
CA ALA A 235 -19.09 7.90 2.55
C ALA A 235 -18.68 6.55 3.15
N ARG A 236 -18.20 6.52 4.40
CA ARG A 236 -17.89 5.26 5.10
C ARG A 236 -19.12 4.34 5.18
N HIS A 237 -20.31 4.87 5.45
CA HIS A 237 -21.54 4.05 5.46
C HIS A 237 -21.90 3.55 4.06
N ALA A 238 -21.77 4.39 3.02
CA ALA A 238 -22.02 4.01 1.64
C ALA A 238 -21.07 2.88 1.17
N ILE A 239 -19.78 2.99 1.51
CA ILE A 239 -18.77 1.96 1.23
C ILE A 239 -19.09 0.67 1.99
N TYR A 240 -19.51 0.78 3.26
CA TYR A 240 -19.94 -0.39 4.04
C TYR A 240 -21.08 -1.14 3.35
N ASP A 241 -22.14 -0.42 2.94
CA ASP A 241 -23.29 -1.00 2.27
C ASP A 241 -22.92 -1.60 0.92
N ARG A 242 -22.09 -0.90 0.14
CA ARG A 242 -21.55 -1.41 -1.12
C ARG A 242 -20.72 -2.68 -0.94
N THR A 243 -19.93 -2.76 0.13
CA THR A 243 -19.16 -3.96 0.45
C THR A 243 -20.07 -5.15 0.75
N LEU A 244 -21.23 -4.94 1.39
CA LEU A 244 -22.20 -6.01 1.61
C LEU A 244 -22.79 -6.55 0.30
N GLU A 245 -23.16 -5.65 -0.62
CA GLU A 245 -23.66 -6.04 -1.96
C GLU A 245 -22.62 -6.85 -2.74
N LEU A 246 -21.36 -6.38 -2.73
CA LEU A 246 -20.27 -7.06 -3.41
C LEU A 246 -19.96 -8.43 -2.79
N LEU A 247 -20.07 -8.57 -1.47
CA LEU A 247 -19.94 -9.86 -0.79
C LEU A 247 -21.09 -10.81 -1.12
N GLU A 248 -22.31 -10.32 -1.29
CA GLU A 248 -23.44 -11.16 -1.74
C GLU A 248 -23.13 -11.79 -3.10
N HIS A 249 -22.65 -11.00 -4.07
CA HIS A 249 -22.21 -11.53 -5.36
C HIS A 249 -21.04 -12.50 -5.24
N GLN A 250 -20.03 -12.18 -4.42
CA GLN A 250 -18.93 -13.11 -4.13
C GLN A 250 -19.44 -14.46 -3.61
N PHE A 251 -20.52 -14.50 -2.83
CA PHE A 251 -21.09 -15.75 -2.30
C PHE A 251 -22.00 -16.49 -3.28
N GLU A 252 -22.61 -15.78 -4.23
CA GLU A 252 -23.33 -16.37 -5.36
C GLU A 252 -22.38 -17.17 -6.25
N ASP A 253 -21.16 -16.66 -6.44
CA ASP A 253 -20.09 -17.29 -7.22
C ASP A 253 -19.24 -18.32 -6.42
N GLU A 254 -19.68 -18.70 -5.22
CA GLU A 254 -18.92 -19.54 -4.27
C GLU A 254 -17.49 -19.05 -3.96
N GLY A 255 -17.28 -17.73 -3.95
CA GLY A 255 -16.01 -17.09 -3.61
C GLY A 255 -15.57 -17.30 -2.15
N PRO A 256 -14.38 -16.78 -1.79
CA PRO A 256 -13.75 -17.08 -0.52
C PRO A 256 -14.45 -16.39 0.66
N THR A 257 -14.30 -16.93 1.86
CA THR A 257 -14.79 -16.34 3.11
C THR A 257 -13.67 -15.97 4.10
N LEU A 258 -12.42 -16.18 3.67
CA LEU A 258 -11.23 -15.87 4.44
C LEU A 258 -11.22 -14.38 4.84
N PHE A 259 -10.81 -14.10 6.07
CA PHE A 259 -10.78 -12.76 6.69
C PHE A 259 -12.12 -12.04 6.89
N LEU A 260 -13.27 -12.70 6.68
CA LEU A 260 -14.55 -12.20 7.19
C LEU A 260 -14.68 -12.48 8.70
N ASP A 261 -14.93 -11.43 9.50
CA ASP A 261 -15.02 -11.56 10.96
C ASP A 261 -16.49 -11.64 11.40
N ILE A 262 -17.03 -12.87 11.45
CA ILE A 262 -18.43 -13.11 11.80
C ILE A 262 -18.78 -12.63 13.22
N GLU A 263 -17.82 -12.59 14.14
CA GLU A 263 -18.05 -12.14 15.52
C GLU A 263 -18.31 -10.63 15.56
N LYS A 264 -17.50 -9.86 14.83
CA LYS A 264 -17.71 -8.42 14.66
C LYS A 264 -18.96 -8.10 13.84
N MET A 265 -19.38 -8.98 12.93
CA MET A 265 -20.60 -8.79 12.14
C MET A 265 -21.90 -8.90 12.96
N LYS A 266 -21.93 -9.65 14.08
CA LYS A 266 -23.16 -10.01 14.81
C LYS A 266 -24.08 -8.84 15.12
N ASN A 267 -23.51 -7.69 15.49
CA ASN A 267 -24.26 -6.50 15.92
C ASN A 267 -24.33 -5.43 14.82
N THR A 268 -24.17 -5.83 13.56
CA THR A 268 -24.17 -4.93 12.41
C THR A 268 -25.17 -5.40 11.35
N ARG A 269 -25.34 -4.59 10.30
CA ARG A 269 -26.12 -4.96 9.11
C ARG A 269 -25.54 -6.16 8.36
N ALA A 270 -24.27 -6.52 8.59
CA ALA A 270 -23.62 -7.67 7.97
C ALA A 270 -24.04 -9.01 8.59
N SER A 271 -24.71 -9.00 9.75
CA SER A 271 -25.18 -10.23 10.41
C SER A 271 -26.05 -11.12 9.52
N LYS A 272 -26.76 -10.55 8.54
CA LYS A 272 -27.54 -11.29 7.53
C LYS A 272 -26.69 -12.23 6.67
N LEU A 273 -25.39 -11.96 6.52
CA LEU A 273 -24.46 -12.75 5.71
C LEU A 273 -23.91 -13.97 6.48
N ILE A 274 -23.98 -13.96 7.81
CA ILE A 274 -23.35 -14.99 8.67
C ILE A 274 -23.79 -16.41 8.32
N PRO A 275 -25.09 -16.73 8.13
CA PRO A 275 -25.50 -18.10 7.79
C PRO A 275 -24.84 -18.61 6.51
N ARG A 276 -24.78 -17.77 5.47
CA ARG A 276 -24.16 -18.11 4.18
C ARG A 276 -22.65 -18.26 4.31
N ILE A 277 -21.99 -17.39 5.09
CA ILE A 277 -20.56 -17.49 5.37
C ILE A 277 -20.22 -18.83 6.06
N VAL A 278 -21.01 -19.24 7.06
CA VAL A 278 -20.78 -20.49 7.80
C VAL A 278 -20.94 -21.71 6.89
N GLU A 279 -21.92 -21.70 5.99
CA GLU A 279 -22.11 -22.73 4.97
C GLU A 279 -20.90 -22.81 4.02
N LEU A 280 -20.50 -21.67 3.43
CA LEU A 280 -19.37 -21.61 2.50
C LEU A 280 -18.05 -22.07 3.14
N ARG A 281 -17.80 -21.74 4.41
CA ARG A 281 -16.61 -22.21 5.16
C ARG A 281 -16.52 -23.71 5.30
N ARG A 282 -17.67 -24.38 5.43
CA ARG A 282 -17.72 -25.84 5.47
C ARG A 282 -17.32 -26.40 4.11
N ASN A 283 -17.91 -25.86 3.04
CA ASN A 283 -17.62 -26.27 1.67
C ASN A 283 -16.14 -26.04 1.32
N GLU A 284 -15.55 -24.90 1.71
CA GLU A 284 -14.12 -24.62 1.53
C GLU A 284 -13.21 -25.75 2.04
N ILE A 285 -13.50 -26.30 3.23
CA ILE A 285 -12.72 -27.41 3.79
C ILE A 285 -13.02 -28.74 3.11
N GLU A 286 -14.29 -29.02 2.85
CA GLU A 286 -14.71 -30.25 2.16
C GLU A 286 -14.14 -30.32 0.74
N ASP A 287 -14.00 -29.18 0.07
CA ASP A 287 -13.42 -29.03 -1.27
C ASP A 287 -11.89 -29.09 -1.26
N THR A 288 -11.25 -28.77 -0.14
CA THR A 288 -9.79 -28.71 -0.04
C THR A 288 -9.13 -30.09 -0.11
N THR A 289 -8.04 -30.18 -0.88
CA THR A 289 -7.16 -31.35 -0.92
C THR A 289 -5.71 -30.91 -0.74
N ILE A 290 -5.01 -31.51 0.22
CA ILE A 290 -3.59 -31.22 0.51
C ILE A 290 -2.69 -32.09 -0.39
N PRO A 291 -1.84 -31.48 -1.24
CA PRO A 291 -0.84 -32.22 -2.00
C PRO A 291 0.24 -32.79 -1.08
N ILE A 292 0.64 -34.03 -1.34
CA ILE A 292 1.78 -34.70 -0.70
C ILE A 292 2.82 -35.01 -1.77
N LYS A 293 4.09 -34.73 -1.47
CA LYS A 293 5.23 -35.14 -2.31
C LYS A 293 6.34 -35.68 -1.41
N GLY A 294 6.53 -36.99 -1.46
CA GLY A 294 7.50 -37.68 -0.60
C GLY A 294 7.11 -37.54 0.87
N SER A 295 7.98 -36.96 1.70
CA SER A 295 7.74 -36.77 3.14
C SER A 295 7.14 -35.42 3.51
N LYS A 296 6.70 -34.61 2.54
CA LYS A 296 6.19 -33.25 2.76
C LYS A 296 4.75 -33.09 2.30
N ALA A 297 3.99 -32.35 3.10
CA ALA A 297 2.64 -31.90 2.81
C ALA A 297 2.64 -30.39 2.51
N PHE A 298 1.91 -29.97 1.48
CA PHE A 298 1.86 -28.58 1.02
C PHE A 298 0.56 -27.91 1.49
N LEU A 299 0.66 -27.01 2.45
CA LEU A 299 -0.48 -26.47 3.20
C LEU A 299 -1.11 -25.24 2.56
N LYS A 300 -0.57 -24.74 1.45
CA LYS A 300 -1.09 -23.57 0.72
C LYS A 300 -2.61 -23.63 0.47
N PRO A 301 -3.20 -24.74 -0.02
CA PRO A 301 -4.66 -24.80 -0.21
C PRO A 301 -5.44 -24.60 1.10
N LEU A 302 -4.94 -25.17 2.20
CA LEU A 302 -5.62 -25.08 3.49
C LEU A 302 -5.51 -23.65 4.07
N TRP A 303 -4.37 -22.98 3.89
CA TRP A 303 -4.19 -21.56 4.26
C TRP A 303 -5.17 -20.59 3.57
N LEU A 304 -5.76 -20.98 2.44
CA LEU A 304 -6.72 -20.16 1.69
C LEU A 304 -8.18 -20.37 2.15
N THR A 305 -8.40 -21.21 3.15
CA THR A 305 -9.72 -21.46 3.75
C THR A 305 -9.80 -20.83 5.14
N HIS A 306 -10.99 -20.44 5.60
CA HIS A 306 -11.11 -19.82 6.93
C HIS A 306 -10.66 -20.75 8.07
N TYR A 307 -11.19 -21.98 8.10
CA TYR A 307 -10.86 -22.94 9.17
C TYR A 307 -9.41 -23.40 9.07
N GLY A 308 -8.89 -23.60 7.86
CA GLY A 308 -7.49 -23.90 7.62
C GLY A 308 -6.57 -22.81 8.13
N TYR A 309 -6.81 -21.56 7.75
CA TYR A 309 -6.01 -20.43 8.24
C TYR A 309 -5.99 -20.35 9.77
N THR A 310 -7.16 -20.48 10.40
CA THR A 310 -7.27 -20.39 11.86
C THR A 310 -6.53 -21.54 12.55
N MET A 311 -6.75 -22.77 12.10
CA MET A 311 -6.15 -23.98 12.68
C MET A 311 -4.63 -23.98 12.50
N LEU A 312 -4.15 -23.72 11.29
CA LEU A 312 -2.73 -23.74 10.97
C LEU A 312 -1.96 -22.65 11.74
N LYS A 313 -2.58 -21.49 11.98
CA LYS A 313 -2.00 -20.44 12.82
C LYS A 313 -1.90 -20.86 14.28
N VAL A 314 -2.92 -21.54 14.83
CA VAL A 314 -2.88 -22.05 16.22
C VAL A 314 -1.81 -23.13 16.38
N LEU A 315 -1.61 -23.96 15.35
CA LEU A 315 -0.60 -25.02 15.34
C LEU A 315 0.81 -24.54 14.95
N ASP A 316 1.00 -23.24 14.71
CA ASP A 316 2.28 -22.64 14.27
C ASP A 316 2.87 -23.33 13.02
N MET A 317 2.01 -23.60 12.03
CA MET A 317 2.41 -24.28 10.80
C MET A 317 2.96 -23.29 9.76
N GLY A 318 3.92 -23.73 8.95
CA GLY A 318 4.38 -23.00 7.77
C GLY A 318 3.52 -23.25 6.53
N LEU A 319 4.04 -22.89 5.36
CA LEU A 319 3.42 -23.23 4.06
C LEU A 319 3.57 -24.72 3.69
N THR A 320 4.48 -25.43 4.36
CA THR A 320 4.69 -26.88 4.22
C THR A 320 4.95 -27.49 5.58
N THR A 321 4.63 -28.77 5.73
CA THR A 321 4.92 -29.52 6.95
C THR A 321 5.28 -30.98 6.65
N ASP A 322 5.76 -31.71 7.64
CA ASP A 322 6.03 -33.15 7.53
C ASP A 322 4.77 -34.00 7.72
N LEU A 323 4.88 -35.31 7.48
CA LEU A 323 3.73 -36.22 7.60
C LEU A 323 3.24 -36.39 9.05
N THR A 324 4.09 -36.19 10.05
CA THR A 324 3.70 -36.30 11.47
C THR A 324 2.81 -35.13 11.86
N ASN A 325 3.22 -33.91 11.53
CA ASN A 325 2.44 -32.70 11.72
C ASN A 325 1.18 -32.69 10.85
N LEU A 326 1.21 -33.29 9.67
CA LEU A 326 -0.01 -33.50 8.87
C LEU A 326 -1.04 -34.36 9.61
N GLN A 327 -0.62 -35.41 10.34
CA GLN A 327 -1.55 -36.19 11.16
C GLN A 327 -2.13 -35.36 12.30
N LEU A 328 -1.32 -34.52 12.96
CA LEU A 328 -1.82 -33.59 13.98
C LEU A 328 -2.89 -32.64 13.43
N ILE A 329 -2.67 -32.10 12.23
CA ILE A 329 -3.66 -31.26 11.53
C ILE A 329 -4.94 -32.08 11.26
N LYS A 330 -4.81 -33.29 10.70
CA LYS A 330 -5.97 -34.16 10.43
C LYS A 330 -6.76 -34.50 11.69
N SER A 331 -6.10 -34.81 12.80
CA SER A 331 -6.74 -35.07 14.09
C SER A 331 -7.51 -33.85 14.58
N SER A 332 -6.90 -32.66 14.52
CA SER A 332 -7.53 -31.40 14.95
C SER A 332 -8.79 -31.07 14.14
N PHE A 333 -8.78 -31.32 12.82
CA PHE A 333 -9.97 -31.18 11.99
C PHE A 333 -11.03 -32.25 12.26
N SER A 334 -10.61 -33.48 12.58
CA SER A 334 -11.53 -34.58 12.89
C SER A 334 -12.34 -34.30 14.15
N GLU A 335 -11.73 -33.66 15.17
CA GLU A 335 -12.42 -33.19 16.38
C GLU A 335 -13.51 -32.15 16.08
N LEU A 336 -13.34 -31.37 15.01
CA LEU A 336 -14.33 -30.41 14.51
C LEU A 336 -15.33 -31.04 13.52
N GLY A 337 -15.27 -32.35 13.29
CA GLY A 337 -16.15 -33.07 12.38
C GLY A 337 -15.77 -32.96 10.90
N PHE A 338 -14.56 -32.53 10.58
CA PHE A 338 -14.06 -32.40 9.20
C PHE A 338 -13.06 -33.51 8.85
N THR A 339 -13.10 -33.98 7.60
CA THR A 339 -12.09 -34.92 7.06
C THR A 339 -11.24 -34.22 6.01
N ILE A 340 -9.94 -34.06 6.29
CA ILE A 340 -9.00 -33.44 5.36
C ILE A 340 -8.52 -34.45 4.32
N ARG A 341 -8.78 -34.14 3.04
CA ARG A 341 -8.34 -34.95 1.89
C ARG A 341 -6.88 -34.69 1.57
N THR A 342 -6.18 -35.73 1.12
CA THR A 342 -4.78 -35.66 0.70
C THR A 342 -4.59 -36.37 -0.63
N LYS A 343 -3.69 -35.86 -1.48
CA LYS A 343 -3.39 -36.45 -2.78
C LYS A 343 -1.88 -36.48 -3.03
N GLU A 344 -1.35 -37.65 -3.37
CA GLU A 344 0.04 -37.79 -3.82
C GLU A 344 0.22 -37.14 -5.19
N VAL A 345 1.27 -36.33 -5.33
CA VAL A 345 1.58 -35.60 -6.57
C VAL A 345 3.05 -35.75 -6.95
N GLN A 346 3.33 -35.81 -8.25
CA GLN A 346 4.71 -35.82 -8.77
C GLN A 346 5.30 -34.40 -8.85
N VAL A 347 4.47 -33.42 -9.18
CA VAL A 347 4.81 -32.00 -9.31
C VAL A 347 3.91 -31.19 -8.39
N VAL A 348 4.48 -30.20 -7.71
CA VAL A 348 3.73 -29.22 -6.92
C VAL A 348 3.71 -27.96 -7.75
N HIS A 349 2.52 -27.57 -8.20
CA HIS A 349 2.33 -26.31 -8.91
C HIS A 349 2.27 -25.15 -7.91
N GLU A 350 2.71 -23.96 -8.35
CA GLU A 350 2.55 -22.74 -7.56
C GLU A 350 1.13 -22.19 -7.62
N SER A 351 0.40 -22.48 -8.70
CA SER A 351 -1.02 -22.22 -8.82
C SER A 351 -1.83 -23.34 -8.17
N PHE A 352 -2.76 -22.96 -7.32
CA PHE A 352 -3.70 -23.86 -6.68
C PHE A 352 -5.10 -23.52 -7.15
N ASP A 353 -5.91 -24.54 -7.37
CA ASP A 353 -7.35 -24.37 -7.57
C ASP A 353 -7.93 -23.87 -6.24
N SER A 354 -8.20 -22.58 -6.19
CA SER A 354 -8.57 -21.85 -4.98
C SER A 354 -9.70 -20.91 -5.33
N LYS A 355 -10.68 -20.80 -4.43
CA LYS A 355 -11.80 -19.87 -4.56
C LYS A 355 -11.35 -18.40 -4.54
N GLY A 356 -10.20 -18.10 -3.93
CA GLY A 356 -9.62 -16.75 -3.89
C GLY A 356 -8.74 -16.41 -5.10
N SER A 357 -8.75 -15.13 -5.45
CA SER A 357 -7.94 -14.52 -6.51
C SER A 357 -6.44 -14.70 -6.28
N GLN A 358 -5.65 -14.58 -7.35
CA GLN A 358 -4.19 -14.60 -7.23
C GLN A 358 -3.68 -13.50 -6.29
N SER A 359 -4.36 -12.35 -6.25
CA SER A 359 -4.00 -11.26 -5.33
C SER A 359 -4.22 -11.61 -3.87
N MET A 360 -5.34 -12.28 -3.54
CA MET A 360 -5.59 -12.79 -2.19
C MET A 360 -4.55 -13.85 -1.82
N GLN A 361 -4.25 -14.78 -2.72
CA GLN A 361 -3.23 -15.81 -2.49
C GLN A 361 -1.86 -15.20 -2.18
N GLN A 362 -1.43 -14.22 -2.98
CA GLN A 362 -0.17 -13.52 -2.76
C GLN A 362 -0.12 -12.83 -1.39
N TYR A 363 -1.20 -12.13 -1.01
CA TYR A 363 -1.32 -11.50 0.31
C TYR A 363 -1.17 -12.53 1.44
N VAL A 364 -1.94 -13.63 1.37
CA VAL A 364 -1.97 -14.67 2.41
C VAL A 364 -0.57 -15.29 2.58
N PHE A 365 0.10 -15.65 1.49
CA PHE A 365 1.40 -16.30 1.58
C PHE A 365 2.52 -15.36 2.03
N ASN A 366 2.48 -14.09 1.62
CA ASN A 366 3.38 -13.06 2.14
C ASN A 366 3.15 -12.85 3.65
N GLN A 367 1.88 -12.84 4.07
CA GLN A 367 1.54 -12.69 5.49
C GLN A 367 2.08 -13.87 6.30
N ILE A 368 1.86 -15.11 5.86
CA ILE A 368 2.36 -16.31 6.57
C ILE A 368 3.89 -16.35 6.62
N SER A 369 4.55 -15.86 5.57
CA SER A 369 6.01 -15.78 5.49
C SER A 369 6.60 -14.62 6.30
N GLY A 370 5.76 -13.84 6.98
CA GLY A 370 6.20 -12.71 7.81
C GLY A 370 6.71 -11.50 7.01
N CYS A 371 6.31 -11.36 5.75
CA CYS A 371 6.83 -10.33 4.85
C CYS A 371 6.30 -8.92 5.14
N TYR A 372 5.22 -8.78 5.91
CA TYR A 372 4.56 -7.50 6.21
C TYR A 372 4.81 -7.05 7.66
N ASP A 373 4.65 -5.75 7.92
CA ASP A 373 4.84 -5.18 9.25
C ASP A 373 3.72 -5.56 10.23
N TYR A 374 4.09 -6.23 11.31
CA TYR A 374 3.20 -6.54 12.44
C TYR A 374 3.17 -5.41 13.49
N HIS A 375 4.05 -4.41 13.42
CA HIS A 375 4.21 -3.41 14.48
C HIS A 375 3.05 -2.40 14.61
N GLN A 376 1.98 -2.51 13.83
CA GLN A 376 0.77 -1.68 13.99
C GLN A 376 -0.53 -2.40 13.63
N LEU A 377 -0.71 -3.67 13.98
CA LEU A 377 -2.07 -4.07 14.36
C LEU A 377 -2.29 -3.48 15.76
N PRO A 378 -3.38 -2.76 16.04
CA PRO A 378 -3.65 -2.33 17.41
C PRO A 378 -3.69 -3.57 18.31
N SER A 379 -2.58 -3.79 19.01
CA SER A 379 -2.42 -4.77 20.08
C SER A 379 -3.12 -4.24 21.32
N SER A 380 -4.45 -4.14 21.24
CA SER A 380 -5.36 -4.04 22.39
C SER A 380 -6.79 -3.76 21.92
N ILE A 381 -7.56 -4.80 21.66
CA ILE A 381 -8.95 -4.81 22.13
C ILE A 381 -9.03 -6.05 23.02
N GLY A 382 -8.70 -5.84 24.29
CA GLY A 382 -9.27 -6.65 25.37
C GLY A 382 -10.70 -6.22 25.63
#